data_AF-A0A8H9TDF7-F1
#
_entry.id   AF-A0A8H9TDF7-F1
#
_cell.length_a   1.000
_cell.length_b   1.000
_cell.length_c   1.000
_cell.angle_alpha   90.00
_cell.angle_beta   90.00
_cell.angle_gamma   90.00
#
_symmetry.space_group_name_H-M   'P 1'
#
loop_
_entity.id
_entity.type
_entity.pdbx_description
1 polymer ?
#
loop_
_entity_poly.entity_id
_entity_poly.type
_entity_poly.pdbx_seq_one_letter_code
_entity_poly.pdbx_strand_id
1 'polypeptide(L)'
;MTKANNFQRIRELNYLQKAVLASALIERMLPNYGLFSEATGFGDETLLRNSLNVCWEKILLPKSKIDLEKQVEKIEPNVPELADFDMFGTYPAIDAATSLLSLMHGLMAQDEQEFISVSKISQATVARFIEYQMTVEGEVADNTAVREHPLMQYEIEVLGELIDFVENMGRITSDSVKALKKFALEDGQTNIGLTL
;
A
#
# COMPACT_ATOMS: atom_id res chain seq x y z
N MET A 1 -16.91 -15.59 -20.33
CA MET A 1 -16.46 -14.21 -20.07
C MET A 1 -15.22 -14.31 -19.21
N THR A 2 -14.06 -13.90 -19.72
CA THR A 2 -12.82 -13.84 -18.95
C THR A 2 -13.02 -12.82 -17.83
N LYS A 3 -12.85 -13.20 -16.56
CA LYS A 3 -12.88 -12.22 -15.45
C LYS A 3 -11.86 -11.11 -15.77
N ALA A 4 -12.26 -9.86 -15.63
CA ALA A 4 -11.36 -8.72 -15.81
C ALA A 4 -10.19 -8.82 -14.83
N ASN A 5 -8.97 -8.51 -15.29
CA ASN A 5 -7.79 -8.44 -14.42
C ASN A 5 -8.00 -7.32 -13.37
N ASN A 6 -7.57 -7.51 -12.12
CA ASN A 6 -7.68 -6.53 -11.04
C ASN A 6 -7.30 -5.10 -11.45
N PHE A 7 -6.21 -4.90 -12.21
CA PHE A 7 -5.84 -3.54 -12.65
C PHE A 7 -6.80 -2.92 -13.67
N GLN A 8 -7.55 -3.72 -14.43
CA GLN A 8 -8.64 -3.21 -15.25
C GLN A 8 -9.78 -2.73 -14.35
N ARG A 9 -10.18 -3.55 -13.37
CA ARG A 9 -11.23 -3.21 -12.40
C ARG A 9 -10.91 -1.96 -11.60
N ILE A 10 -9.66 -1.81 -11.14
CA ILE A 10 -9.20 -0.61 -10.42
C ILE A 10 -9.37 0.65 -11.28
N ARG A 11 -9.14 0.58 -12.60
CA ARG A 11 -9.33 1.75 -13.49
C ARG A 11 -10.80 2.15 -13.61
N GLU A 12 -11.72 1.20 -13.49
CA GLU A 12 -13.17 1.41 -13.57
C GLU A 12 -13.76 2.02 -12.29
N LEU A 13 -13.05 1.93 -11.15
CA LEU A 13 -13.41 2.59 -9.90
C LEU A 13 -13.48 4.12 -10.05
N ASN A 14 -14.35 4.77 -9.28
CA ASN A 14 -14.32 6.23 -9.21
C ASN A 14 -13.13 6.74 -8.37
N TYR A 15 -12.85 8.04 -8.45
CA TYR A 15 -11.73 8.69 -7.75
C TYR A 15 -11.67 8.36 -6.26
N LEU A 16 -12.79 8.44 -5.54
CA LEU A 16 -12.82 8.19 -4.10
C LEU A 16 -12.64 6.70 -3.78
N GLN A 17 -13.21 5.81 -4.60
CA GLN A 17 -12.99 4.36 -4.47
C GLN A 17 -11.51 4.00 -4.66
N LYS A 18 -10.84 4.60 -5.65
CA LYS A 18 -9.38 4.44 -5.86
C LYS A 18 -8.59 4.96 -4.66
N ALA A 19 -8.95 6.12 -4.12
CA ALA A 19 -8.28 6.71 -2.96
C ALA A 19 -8.40 5.85 -1.69
N VAL A 20 -9.60 5.32 -1.38
CA VAL A 20 -9.80 4.45 -0.21
C VAL A 20 -9.15 3.08 -0.41
N LEU A 21 -9.13 2.54 -1.64
CA LEU A 21 -8.40 1.31 -1.96
C LEU A 21 -6.90 1.49 -1.73
N ALA A 22 -6.31 2.54 -2.30
CA ALA A 22 -4.89 2.85 -2.12
C ALA A 22 -4.55 3.03 -0.62
N SER A 23 -5.40 3.74 0.12
CA SER A 23 -5.23 3.92 1.56
C SER A 23 -5.28 2.59 2.32
N ALA A 24 -6.19 1.67 1.96
CA ALA A 24 -6.29 0.34 2.56
C ALA A 24 -5.08 -0.55 2.26
N LEU A 25 -4.48 -0.44 1.07
CA LEU A 25 -3.23 -1.14 0.75
C LEU A 25 -2.06 -0.60 1.59
N ILE A 26 -2.00 0.71 1.82
CA ILE A 26 -0.95 1.30 2.68
C ILE A 26 -1.12 0.85 4.13
N GLU A 27 -2.36 0.65 4.63
CA GLU A 27 -2.60 0.04 5.95
C GLU A 27 -1.88 -1.30 6.10
N ARG A 28 -1.86 -2.13 5.05
CA ARG A 28 -1.17 -3.43 5.03
C ARG A 28 0.35 -3.33 4.85
N MET A 29 0.83 -2.28 4.18
CA MET A 29 2.27 -2.09 3.93
C MET A 29 2.99 -1.41 5.08
N LEU A 30 2.31 -0.55 5.85
CA LEU A 30 2.91 0.25 6.91
C LEU A 30 3.72 -0.55 7.94
N PRO A 31 3.28 -1.75 8.38
CA PRO A 31 4.01 -2.53 9.37
C PRO A 31 5.37 -3.04 8.84
N ASN A 32 5.54 -3.14 7.51
CA ASN A 32 6.86 -3.41 6.93
C ASN A 32 7.85 -2.27 7.22
N TYR A 33 7.38 -1.01 7.19
CA TYR A 33 8.17 0.15 7.58
C TYR A 33 8.48 0.13 9.07
N GLY A 34 7.50 -0.23 9.90
CA GLY A 34 7.67 -0.38 11.35
C GLY A 34 8.81 -1.31 11.73
N LEU A 35 8.82 -2.51 11.16
CA LEU A 35 9.88 -3.50 11.39
C LEU A 35 11.25 -3.01 10.92
N PHE A 36 11.32 -2.33 9.78
CA PHE A 36 12.56 -1.70 9.30
C PHE A 36 13.04 -0.60 10.25
N SER A 37 12.14 0.27 10.70
CA SER A 37 12.44 1.38 11.60
C SER A 37 12.93 0.88 12.95
N GLU A 38 12.29 -0.16 13.51
CA GLU A 38 12.73 -0.81 14.73
C GLU A 38 14.12 -1.45 14.60
N ALA A 39 14.38 -2.15 13.49
CA ALA A 39 15.64 -2.85 13.26
C ALA A 39 16.83 -1.91 13.02
N THR A 40 16.59 -0.74 12.41
CA THR A 40 17.65 0.19 11.99
C THR A 40 17.77 1.44 12.86
N GLY A 41 16.72 1.77 13.61
CA GLY A 41 16.59 3.06 14.31
C GLY A 41 16.34 4.25 13.36
N PHE A 42 16.04 4.00 12.08
CA PHE A 42 15.75 5.04 11.10
C PHE A 42 14.25 5.35 11.03
N GLY A 43 13.92 6.64 10.92
CA GLY A 43 12.55 7.11 10.75
C GLY A 43 11.63 6.81 11.93
N ASP A 44 10.31 6.98 11.72
CA ASP A 44 9.28 6.75 12.73
C ASP A 44 7.97 6.25 12.10
N GLU A 45 7.60 5.00 12.35
CA GLU A 45 6.32 4.43 11.87
C GLU A 45 5.11 5.23 12.37
N THR A 46 5.17 5.76 13.59
CA THR A 46 4.08 6.55 14.18
C THR A 46 3.82 7.81 13.36
N LEU A 47 4.88 8.40 12.79
CA LEU A 47 4.78 9.55 11.91
C LEU A 47 4.03 9.18 10.62
N LEU A 48 4.41 8.10 9.94
CA LEU A 48 3.72 7.63 8.73
C LEU A 48 2.26 7.24 9.03
N ARG A 49 2.01 6.55 10.14
CA ARG A 49 0.67 6.19 10.63
C ARG A 49 -0.21 7.42 10.80
N ASN A 50 0.30 8.45 11.46
CA ASN A 50 -0.41 9.70 11.67
C ASN A 50 -0.71 10.41 10.35
N SER A 51 0.24 10.43 9.43
CA SER A 51 0.04 11.02 8.11
C SER A 51 -0.98 10.25 7.25
N LEU A 52 -1.01 8.91 7.32
CA LEU A 52 -2.07 8.11 6.70
C LEU A 52 -3.45 8.43 7.30
N ASN A 53 -3.55 8.62 8.62
CA ASN A 53 -4.79 9.04 9.27
C ASN A 53 -5.26 10.41 8.77
N VAL A 54 -4.34 11.34 8.50
CA VAL A 54 -4.66 12.64 7.88
C VAL A 54 -5.18 12.47 6.45
N CYS A 55 -4.63 11.55 5.66
CA CYS A 55 -5.16 11.21 4.33
C CYS A 55 -6.59 10.67 4.42
N TRP A 56 -6.88 9.77 5.37
CA TRP A 56 -8.23 9.27 5.62
C TRP A 56 -9.20 10.40 5.99
N GLU A 57 -8.78 11.31 6.86
CA GLU A 57 -9.59 12.49 7.21
C GLU A 57 -9.85 13.37 6.00
N LYS A 58 -8.84 13.60 5.16
CA LYS A 58 -8.98 14.39 3.93
C LYS A 58 -9.96 13.75 2.94
N ILE A 59 -9.95 12.43 2.78
CA ILE A 59 -10.89 11.69 1.94
C ILE A 59 -12.33 11.83 2.47
N LEU A 60 -12.52 11.69 3.80
CA LEU A 60 -13.82 11.80 4.44
C LEU A 60 -14.36 13.23 4.46
N LEU A 61 -13.47 14.21 4.60
CA LEU A 61 -13.77 15.64 4.69
C LEU A 61 -12.98 16.41 3.61
N PRO A 62 -13.37 16.33 2.31
CA PRO A 62 -12.62 16.98 1.23
C PRO A 62 -12.43 18.49 1.42
N LYS A 63 -13.39 19.14 2.09
CA LYS A 63 -13.40 20.59 2.39
C LYS A 63 -12.57 20.97 3.63
N SER A 64 -11.96 20.00 4.32
CA SER A 64 -11.07 20.28 5.45
C SER A 64 -9.88 21.12 5.00
N LYS A 65 -9.39 21.99 5.90
CA LYS A 65 -8.19 22.83 5.69
C LYS A 65 -6.89 22.07 5.99
N ILE A 66 -6.91 20.75 5.80
CA ILE A 66 -5.72 19.92 5.96
C ILE A 66 -4.70 20.32 4.91
N ASP A 67 -3.49 20.61 5.38
CA ASP A 67 -2.32 20.90 4.58
C ASP A 67 -1.56 19.59 4.34
N LEU A 68 -1.71 19.02 3.14
CA LEU A 68 -1.02 17.80 2.73
C LEU A 68 0.43 18.06 2.33
N GLU A 69 0.78 19.26 1.86
CA GLU A 69 2.17 19.63 1.54
C GLU A 69 3.03 19.54 2.80
N LYS A 70 2.52 20.06 3.92
CA LYS A 70 3.19 19.92 5.23
C LYS A 70 3.30 18.46 5.70
N GLN A 71 2.44 17.55 5.25
CA GLN A 71 2.61 16.12 5.55
C GLN A 71 3.70 15.51 4.68
N VAL A 72 3.76 15.86 3.39
CA VAL A 72 4.83 15.45 2.48
C VAL A 72 6.20 15.86 3.04
N GLU A 73 6.38 17.12 3.45
CA GLU A 73 7.64 17.63 4.03
C GLU A 73 8.10 16.85 5.27
N LYS A 74 7.17 16.22 6.02
CA LYS A 74 7.50 15.37 7.17
C LYS A 74 7.88 13.95 6.77
N ILE A 75 7.28 13.44 5.69
CA ILE A 75 7.44 12.06 5.25
C ILE A 75 8.69 11.91 4.39
N GLU A 76 9.03 12.89 3.56
CA GLU A 76 10.21 12.82 2.67
C GLU A 76 11.51 12.48 3.43
N PRO A 77 11.85 13.11 4.58
CA PRO A 77 13.05 12.74 5.34
C PRO A 77 13.00 11.35 5.98
N ASN A 78 11.83 10.72 6.01
CA ASN A 78 11.59 9.38 6.54
C ASN A 78 11.59 8.31 5.44
N VAL A 79 11.86 8.66 4.18
CA VAL A 79 12.07 7.67 3.11
C VAL A 79 13.52 7.17 3.20
N PRO A 80 13.76 5.87 3.45
CA PRO A 80 15.11 5.34 3.52
C PRO A 80 15.76 5.24 2.13
N GLU A 81 17.09 5.24 2.10
CA GLU A 81 17.88 5.11 0.87
C GLU A 81 18.57 3.75 0.83
N LEU A 82 18.60 3.11 -0.35
CA LEU A 82 19.25 1.80 -0.52
C LEU A 82 20.76 1.84 -0.27
N ALA A 83 21.39 3.01 -0.40
CA ALA A 83 22.82 3.17 -0.15
C ALA A 83 23.19 3.09 1.35
N ASP A 84 22.22 3.37 2.24
CA ASP A 84 22.45 3.48 3.68
C ASP A 84 22.15 2.18 4.43
N PHE A 85 21.33 1.30 3.85
CA PHE A 85 20.83 0.09 4.50
C PHE A 85 20.91 -1.14 3.59
N ASP A 86 21.91 -1.99 3.81
CA ASP A 86 22.12 -3.25 3.10
C ASP A 86 21.30 -4.40 3.72
N MET A 87 19.97 -4.28 3.65
CA MET A 87 19.04 -5.31 4.09
C MET A 87 17.79 -5.32 3.23
N PHE A 88 17.17 -6.49 3.07
CA PHE A 88 15.96 -6.61 2.25
C PHE A 88 14.81 -5.72 2.78
N GLY A 89 14.68 -5.57 4.10
CA GLY A 89 13.65 -4.76 4.74
C GLY A 89 13.63 -3.29 4.29
N THR A 90 14.71 -2.78 3.70
CA THR A 90 14.77 -1.45 3.11
C THR A 90 13.77 -1.32 1.95
N TYR A 91 13.61 -2.33 1.09
CA TYR A 91 12.72 -2.22 -0.07
C TYR A 91 11.23 -2.06 0.32
N PRO A 92 10.65 -2.91 1.19
CA PRO A 92 9.28 -2.71 1.67
C PRO A 92 9.07 -1.40 2.43
N ALA A 93 10.09 -0.89 3.13
CA ALA A 93 10.02 0.40 3.82
C ALA A 93 9.97 1.57 2.83
N ILE A 94 10.80 1.57 1.79
CA ILE A 94 10.74 2.54 0.69
C ILE A 94 9.36 2.49 0.02
N ASP A 95 8.87 1.29 -0.30
CA ASP A 95 7.61 1.09 -0.99
C ASP A 95 6.41 1.61 -0.16
N ALA A 96 6.41 1.38 1.16
CA ALA A 96 5.37 1.89 2.07
C ALA A 96 5.38 3.42 2.16
N ALA A 97 6.55 4.04 2.36
CA ALA A 97 6.69 5.49 2.46
C ALA A 97 6.36 6.18 1.12
N THR A 98 6.85 5.63 0.00
CA THR A 98 6.57 6.13 -1.35
C THR A 98 5.09 6.02 -1.70
N SER A 99 4.44 4.91 -1.33
CA SER A 99 3.00 4.76 -1.52
C SER A 99 2.19 5.81 -0.77
N LEU A 100 2.60 6.16 0.45
CA LEU A 100 1.96 7.22 1.23
C LEU A 100 2.15 8.60 0.58
N LEU A 101 3.35 8.88 0.05
CA LEU A 101 3.61 10.11 -0.72
C LEU A 101 2.76 10.18 -1.99
N SER A 102 2.69 9.09 -2.76
CA SER A 102 1.80 8.99 -3.93
C SER A 102 0.33 9.25 -3.57
N LEU A 103 -0.17 8.66 -2.47
CA LEU A 103 -1.52 8.95 -1.98
C LEU A 103 -1.72 10.45 -1.71
N MET A 104 -0.77 11.11 -1.04
CA MET A 104 -0.86 12.56 -0.78
C MET A 104 -0.85 13.38 -2.07
N HIS A 105 0.06 13.08 -3.00
CA HIS A 105 0.12 13.76 -4.29
C HIS A 105 -1.17 13.59 -5.08
N GLY A 106 -1.73 12.37 -5.15
CA GLY A 106 -3.01 12.11 -5.82
C GLY A 106 -4.19 12.85 -5.18
N LEU A 107 -4.18 13.02 -3.85
CA LEU A 107 -5.20 13.80 -3.13
C LEU A 107 -5.07 15.32 -3.39
N MET A 108 -3.86 15.84 -3.54
CA MET A 108 -3.61 17.26 -3.82
C MET A 108 -3.88 17.62 -5.29
N ALA A 109 -3.32 16.84 -6.21
CA ALA A 109 -3.40 17.09 -7.64
C ALA A 109 -4.70 16.57 -8.27
N GLN A 110 -5.52 15.83 -7.53
CA GLN A 110 -6.68 15.09 -8.04
C GLN A 110 -6.29 14.10 -9.16
N ASP A 111 -5.08 13.54 -9.07
CA ASP A 111 -4.58 12.56 -10.02
C ASP A 111 -4.85 11.14 -9.54
N GLU A 112 -5.76 10.46 -10.23
CA GLU A 112 -6.09 9.07 -9.93
C GLU A 112 -4.98 8.06 -10.30
N GLN A 113 -4.02 8.44 -11.16
CA GLN A 113 -2.91 7.56 -11.53
C GLN A 113 -2.00 7.27 -10.34
N GLU A 114 -1.86 8.22 -9.41
CA GLU A 114 -1.11 8.04 -8.17
C GLU A 114 -1.71 6.92 -7.32
N PHE A 115 -3.05 6.83 -7.22
CA PHE A 115 -3.70 5.75 -6.45
C PHE A 115 -3.54 4.38 -7.11
N ILE A 116 -3.54 4.34 -8.45
CA ILE A 116 -3.24 3.12 -9.21
C ILE A 116 -1.78 2.71 -8.99
N SER A 117 -0.87 3.68 -8.90
CA SER A 117 0.55 3.43 -8.60
C SER A 117 0.72 2.70 -7.27
N VAL A 118 0.03 3.12 -6.21
CA VAL A 118 0.04 2.43 -4.91
C VAL A 118 -0.32 0.94 -5.04
N SER A 119 -1.31 0.60 -5.86
CA SER A 119 -1.69 -0.79 -6.10
C SER A 119 -0.59 -1.58 -6.82
N LYS A 120 0.12 -0.94 -7.75
CA LYS A 120 1.27 -1.55 -8.43
C LYS A 120 2.45 -1.74 -7.49
N ILE A 121 2.72 -0.76 -6.63
CA ILE A 121 3.79 -0.82 -5.63
C ILE A 121 3.53 -1.99 -4.69
N SER A 122 2.33 -2.12 -4.11
CA SER A 122 1.98 -3.25 -3.22
C SER A 122 2.31 -4.60 -3.85
N GLN A 123 1.89 -4.84 -5.10
CA GLN A 123 2.16 -6.10 -5.80
C GLN A 123 3.64 -6.26 -6.17
N ALA A 124 4.33 -5.18 -6.56
CA ALA A 124 5.74 -5.21 -6.89
C ALA A 124 6.61 -5.52 -5.67
N THR A 125 6.25 -5.05 -4.48
CA THR A 125 6.91 -5.42 -3.22
C THR A 125 6.84 -6.93 -2.99
N VAL A 126 5.68 -7.55 -3.22
CA VAL A 126 5.49 -8.99 -3.09
C VAL A 126 6.30 -9.77 -4.12
N ALA A 127 6.28 -9.33 -5.40
CA ALA A 127 7.09 -9.94 -6.44
C ALA A 127 8.59 -9.92 -6.07
N ARG A 128 9.10 -8.77 -5.62
CA ARG A 128 10.50 -8.61 -5.21
C ARG A 128 10.86 -9.49 -4.01
N PHE A 129 9.94 -9.67 -3.06
CA PHE A 129 10.16 -10.56 -1.92
C PHE A 129 10.27 -12.01 -2.36
N ILE A 130 9.39 -12.46 -3.24
CA ILE A 130 9.43 -13.82 -3.80
C ILE A 130 10.74 -14.04 -4.57
N GLU A 131 11.12 -13.10 -5.43
CA GLU A 131 12.39 -13.15 -6.18
C GLU A 131 13.59 -13.27 -5.24
N TYR A 132 13.59 -12.52 -4.13
CA TYR A 132 14.62 -12.61 -3.11
C TYR A 132 14.66 -13.98 -2.43
N GLN A 133 13.51 -14.51 -2.01
CA GLN A 133 13.42 -15.84 -1.38
C GLN A 133 13.94 -16.94 -2.31
N MET A 134 13.47 -16.95 -3.56
CA MET A 134 13.92 -17.91 -4.57
C MET A 134 15.42 -17.81 -4.83
N THR A 135 15.97 -16.60 -4.90
CA THR A 135 17.42 -16.39 -5.10
C THR A 135 18.24 -16.95 -3.94
N VAL A 136 17.76 -16.77 -2.69
CA VAL A 136 18.42 -17.33 -1.49
C VAL A 136 18.36 -18.86 -1.50
N GLU A 137 17.30 -19.45 -2.04
CA GLU A 137 17.13 -20.90 -2.20
C GLU A 137 17.90 -21.48 -3.41
N GLY A 138 18.53 -20.63 -4.22
CA GLY A 138 19.28 -21.03 -5.41
C GLY A 138 18.41 -21.34 -6.63
N GLU A 139 17.14 -20.92 -6.61
CA GLU A 139 16.19 -21.07 -7.70
C GLU A 139 16.27 -19.88 -8.67
N VAL A 140 15.83 -20.11 -9.92
CA VAL A 140 15.71 -19.03 -10.91
C VAL A 140 14.32 -18.41 -10.78
N ALA A 141 14.27 -17.17 -10.29
CA ALA A 141 13.04 -16.39 -10.26
C ALA A 141 12.73 -15.86 -11.66
N ASP A 142 11.92 -16.59 -12.42
CA ASP A 142 11.31 -16.07 -13.65
C ASP A 142 9.89 -15.52 -13.39
N ASN A 143 9.39 -14.73 -14.33
CA ASN A 143 8.08 -14.08 -14.22
C ASN A 143 6.91 -15.08 -14.03
N THR A 144 7.04 -16.30 -14.54
CA THR A 144 6.00 -17.34 -14.41
C THR A 144 6.03 -17.89 -12.99
N ALA A 145 7.20 -18.23 -12.47
CA ALA A 145 7.38 -18.73 -11.12
C ALA A 145 6.90 -17.72 -10.06
N VAL A 146 7.29 -16.44 -10.20
CA VAL A 146 6.81 -15.37 -9.30
C VAL A 146 5.29 -15.23 -9.36
N ARG A 147 4.71 -15.32 -10.56
CA ARG A 147 3.25 -15.21 -10.74
C ARG A 147 2.51 -16.38 -10.12
N GLU A 148 3.03 -17.60 -10.25
CA GLU A 148 2.39 -18.83 -9.73
C GLU A 148 2.68 -19.06 -8.23
N HIS A 149 3.59 -18.30 -7.64
CA HIS A 149 3.94 -18.42 -6.23
C HIS A 149 2.72 -18.20 -5.31
N PRO A 150 2.53 -19.02 -4.25
CA PRO A 150 1.37 -18.93 -3.37
C PRO A 150 1.14 -17.53 -2.77
N LEU A 151 2.23 -16.83 -2.38
CA LEU A 151 2.14 -15.48 -1.85
C LEU A 151 1.63 -14.46 -2.88
N MET A 152 2.01 -14.60 -4.15
CA MET A 152 1.52 -13.72 -5.22
C MET A 152 0.05 -14.00 -5.52
N GLN A 153 -0.36 -15.27 -5.55
CA GLN A 153 -1.77 -15.63 -5.72
C GLN A 153 -2.62 -15.07 -4.59
N TYR A 154 -2.17 -15.22 -3.35
CA TYR A 154 -2.83 -14.64 -2.19
C TYR A 154 -2.93 -13.10 -2.28
N GLU A 155 -1.86 -12.39 -2.64
CA GLU A 155 -1.93 -10.92 -2.81
C GLU A 155 -2.89 -10.50 -3.93
N ILE A 156 -2.96 -11.27 -5.02
CA ILE A 156 -3.93 -11.04 -6.10
C ILE A 156 -5.37 -11.25 -5.61
N GLU A 157 -5.61 -12.26 -4.78
CA GLU A 157 -6.91 -12.54 -4.17
C GLU A 157 -7.33 -11.42 -3.21
N VAL A 158 -6.47 -11.05 -2.26
CA VAL A 158 -6.71 -9.94 -1.31
C VAL A 158 -7.00 -8.64 -2.05
N LEU A 159 -6.23 -8.31 -3.08
CA LEU A 159 -6.51 -7.13 -3.90
C LEU A 159 -7.88 -7.23 -4.58
N GLY A 160 -8.24 -8.41 -5.09
CA GLY A 160 -9.54 -8.68 -5.69
C GLY A 160 -10.69 -8.45 -4.70
N GLU A 161 -10.57 -8.96 -3.48
CA GLU A 161 -11.57 -8.80 -2.43
C GLU A 161 -11.68 -7.35 -1.94
N LEU A 162 -10.55 -6.63 -1.82
CA LEU A 162 -10.56 -5.20 -1.52
C LEU A 162 -11.24 -4.40 -2.62
N ILE A 163 -11.01 -4.75 -3.90
CA ILE A 163 -11.73 -4.15 -5.04
C ILE A 163 -13.23 -4.43 -4.92
N ASP A 164 -13.63 -5.69 -4.69
CA ASP A 164 -15.03 -6.07 -4.49
C ASP A 164 -15.67 -5.25 -3.35
N PHE A 165 -14.95 -5.07 -2.24
CA PHE A 165 -15.43 -4.28 -1.12
C PHE A 165 -15.66 -2.82 -1.53
N VAL A 166 -14.68 -2.16 -2.16
CA VAL A 166 -14.80 -0.74 -2.52
C VAL A 166 -15.77 -0.48 -3.67
N GLU A 167 -15.93 -1.42 -4.61
CA GLU A 167 -16.95 -1.35 -5.68
C GLU A 167 -18.36 -1.29 -5.08
N ASN A 168 -18.59 -2.03 -3.99
CA ASN A 168 -19.86 -2.07 -3.29
C ASN A 168 -20.01 -1.01 -2.19
N MET A 169 -18.97 -0.19 -1.93
CA MET A 169 -19.12 0.99 -1.10
C MET A 169 -19.97 2.00 -1.86
N GLY A 170 -21.16 2.30 -1.33
CA GLY A 170 -21.98 3.42 -1.81
C GLY A 170 -21.30 4.76 -1.52
N ARG A 171 -21.88 5.57 -0.65
CA ARG A 171 -21.21 6.80 -0.20
C ARG A 171 -20.05 6.45 0.74
N ILE A 172 -18.87 7.03 0.50
CA ILE A 172 -17.74 6.93 1.44
C ILE A 172 -18.09 7.68 2.72
N THR A 173 -18.11 6.94 3.83
CA THR A 173 -18.43 7.43 5.19
C THR A 173 -17.41 6.93 6.19
N SER A 174 -17.42 7.48 7.40
CA SER A 174 -16.53 7.02 8.47
C SER A 174 -16.72 5.54 8.76
N ASP A 175 -17.96 5.05 8.76
CA ASP A 175 -18.26 3.64 9.06
C ASP A 175 -17.79 2.71 7.94
N SER A 176 -18.00 3.09 6.68
CA SER A 176 -17.50 2.30 5.55
C SER A 176 -15.97 2.24 5.52
N VAL A 177 -15.30 3.35 5.86
CA VAL A 177 -13.82 3.40 5.97
C VAL A 177 -13.32 2.52 7.12
N LYS A 178 -13.97 2.57 8.30
CA LYS A 178 -13.62 1.69 9.43
C LYS A 178 -13.79 0.21 9.06
N ALA A 179 -14.87 -0.13 8.36
CA ALA A 179 -15.12 -1.48 7.90
C ALA A 179 -14.05 -1.94 6.89
N LEU A 180 -13.69 -1.09 5.93
CA LEU A 180 -12.62 -1.38 4.98
C LEU A 180 -11.25 -1.56 5.65
N LYS A 181 -10.89 -0.69 6.60
CA LYS A 181 -9.64 -0.83 7.37
C LYS A 181 -9.61 -2.15 8.14
N LYS A 182 -10.72 -2.50 8.79
CA LYS A 182 -10.83 -3.77 9.52
C LYS A 182 -10.66 -4.95 8.57
N PHE A 183 -11.34 -4.92 7.43
CA PHE A 183 -11.26 -5.96 6.40
C PHE A 183 -9.84 -6.11 5.85
N ALA A 184 -9.17 -5.01 5.51
CA ALA A 184 -7.80 -5.02 4.98
C ALA A 184 -6.76 -5.61 5.96
N LEU A 185 -7.04 -5.58 7.27
CA LEU A 185 -6.14 -6.05 8.32
C LEU A 185 -6.64 -7.34 8.99
N GLU A 186 -7.74 -7.93 8.50
CA GLU A 186 -8.41 -9.07 9.14
C GLU A 186 -7.50 -10.31 9.22
N ASP A 187 -6.69 -10.51 8.20
CA ASP A 187 -5.76 -11.63 8.11
C ASP A 187 -4.51 -11.49 9.01
N GLY A 188 -4.34 -10.34 9.67
CA GLY A 188 -3.26 -10.14 10.64
C GLY A 188 -1.85 -10.20 10.03
N GLN A 189 -1.71 -9.94 8.72
CA GLN A 189 -0.42 -9.94 8.04
C GLN A 189 -0.27 -8.81 7.00
N THR A 190 0.97 -8.43 6.71
CA THR A 190 1.32 -7.47 5.66
C THR A 190 1.20 -8.09 4.27
N ASN A 191 1.36 -7.27 3.22
CA ASN A 191 1.40 -7.75 1.84
C ASN A 191 2.49 -8.80 1.58
N ILE A 192 3.61 -8.76 2.31
CA ILE A 192 4.69 -9.75 2.22
C ILE A 192 4.60 -10.86 3.30
N GLY A 193 3.47 -10.98 4.01
CA GLY A 193 3.21 -12.07 4.94
C GLY A 193 3.85 -11.92 6.33
N LEU A 194 4.24 -10.71 6.73
CA LEU A 194 4.73 -10.45 8.10
C LEU A 194 3.54 -10.26 9.04
N THR A 195 3.56 -10.87 10.23
CA THR A 195 2.48 -10.75 11.21
C THR A 195 2.38 -9.33 11.79
N LEU A 196 1.15 -8.85 11.98
CA LEU A 196 0.79 -7.54 12.53
C LEU A 196 0.77 -7.46 14.06
#